data_AF-A0A7J2LWY7-F1
#
_entry.id   AF-A0A7J2LWY7-F1
#
_cell.length_a   1.000
_cell.length_b   1.000
_cell.length_c   1.000
_cell.angle_alpha   90.00
_cell.angle_beta   90.00
_cell.angle_gamma   90.00
#
_symmetry.space_group_name_H-M   'P 1'
#
loop_
_entity.id
_entity.type
_entity.pdbx_description
1 polymer ?
#
loop_
_entity_poly.entity_id
_entity_poly.type
_entity_poly.pdbx_seq_one_letter_code
_entity_poly.pdbx_strand_id
1 'polypeptide(L)'
;KRTEYNKRILLTGKAEFSKNGEILSEAQPDINPPGGGFKNYGRVRSDYLLVSGSVPGPAKRFVMMRHPIRPYAEDLPEPKIVYISGVGYLEQLKAAAGGGGGG
;
A
#
# COMPACT_ATOMS: atom_id res chain seq x y z
N LYS A 1 11.29 10.59 -19.76
CA LYS A 1 10.03 10.05 -19.19
C LYS A 1 10.01 8.54 -19.44
N ARG A 2 9.94 7.69 -18.41
CA ARG A 2 9.91 6.22 -18.55
C ARG A 2 8.50 5.71 -18.23
N THR A 3 8.00 4.76 -19.00
CA THR A 3 6.73 4.09 -18.77
C THR A 3 6.98 2.62 -18.52
N GLU A 4 6.59 2.13 -17.34
CA GLU A 4 6.60 0.71 -17.03
C GLU A 4 5.16 0.18 -17.12
N TYR A 5 5.01 -1.00 -17.71
CA TYR A 5 3.72 -1.59 -18.04
C TYR A 5 3.38 -2.75 -17.10
N ASN A 6 2.09 -3.06 -17.00
CA ASN A 6 1.57 -4.29 -16.40
C ASN A 6 2.13 -4.56 -14.99
N LYS A 7 2.20 -3.51 -14.18
CA LYS A 7 2.56 -3.63 -12.77
C LYS A 7 1.34 -4.10 -12.00
N ARG A 8 1.47 -5.23 -11.31
CA ARG A 8 0.39 -5.83 -10.54
C ARG A 8 0.25 -5.15 -9.18
N ILE A 9 -0.98 -4.81 -8.80
CA ILE A 9 -1.29 -4.37 -7.44
C ILE A 9 -1.40 -5.62 -6.55
N LEU A 10 -0.67 -5.61 -5.44
CA LEU A 10 -0.61 -6.70 -4.47
C LEU A 10 -1.55 -6.44 -3.28
N LEU A 11 -1.59 -5.19 -2.82
CA LEU A 11 -2.39 -4.76 -1.66
C LEU A 11 -2.81 -3.32 -1.84
N THR A 12 -4.00 -2.98 -1.35
CA THR A 12 -4.46 -1.61 -1.21
C THR A 12 -4.71 -1.33 0.27
N GLY A 13 -4.15 -0.24 0.78
CA GLY A 13 -4.50 0.26 2.09
C GLY A 13 -5.38 1.50 1.98
N LYS A 14 -6.35 1.60 2.88
CA LYS A 14 -7.33 2.69 2.91
C LYS A 14 -7.30 3.41 4.24
N ALA A 15 -7.16 4.72 4.17
CA ALA A 15 -7.33 5.64 5.30
C ALA A 15 -8.76 6.17 5.31
N GLU A 16 -9.23 6.61 6.48
CA GLU A 16 -10.48 7.34 6.58
C GLU A 16 -10.19 8.84 6.63
N PHE A 17 -11.06 9.60 5.98
CA PHE A 17 -10.92 11.04 5.84
C PHE A 17 -12.19 11.75 6.31
N SER A 18 -12.01 12.90 6.94
CA SER A 18 -13.10 13.81 7.25
C SER A 18 -13.64 14.46 5.96
N LYS A 19 -14.82 15.10 6.04
CA LYS A 19 -15.36 15.87 4.91
C LYS A 19 -14.41 16.98 4.42
N ASN A 20 -13.51 17.44 5.29
CA ASN A 20 -12.54 18.48 4.98
C ASN A 20 -11.19 17.92 4.49
N GLY A 21 -11.07 16.59 4.34
CA GLY A 21 -9.86 15.92 3.85
C GLY A 21 -8.80 15.63 4.92
N GLU A 22 -9.13 15.81 6.20
CA GLU A 22 -8.23 15.47 7.30
C GLU A 22 -8.25 13.96 7.55
N ILE A 23 -7.10 13.37 7.86
CA ILE A 23 -7.02 11.92 8.15
C ILE A 23 -7.66 11.66 9.52
N LEU A 24 -8.69 10.82 9.55
CA LEU A 24 -9.35 10.34 10.76
C LEU A 24 -8.67 9.08 11.29
N SER A 25 -8.28 8.17 10.40
CA SER A 25 -7.54 6.96 10.73
C SER A 25 -6.48 6.66 9.66
N GLU A 26 -5.27 6.29 10.09
CA GLU A 26 -4.17 5.96 9.18
C GLU A 26 -4.51 4.68 8.39
N ALA A 27 -4.01 4.62 7.15
CA ALA A 27 -4.32 3.53 6.24
C ALA A 27 -3.98 2.15 6.79
N GLN A 28 -4.95 1.23 6.70
CA GLN A 28 -4.79 -0.14 7.15
C GLN A 28 -4.69 -1.13 5.98
N PRO A 29 -3.94 -2.25 6.16
CA PRO A 29 -3.10 -2.57 7.32
C PRO A 29 -1.87 -1.65 7.42
N ASP A 30 -1.36 -1.39 8.64
CA ASP A 30 -0.14 -0.60 8.82
C ASP A 30 1.08 -1.31 8.21
N ILE A 31 1.65 -0.70 7.17
CA ILE A 31 2.84 -1.20 6.46
C ILE A 31 4.13 -0.48 6.86
N ASN A 32 4.08 0.41 7.85
CA ASN A 32 5.22 1.20 8.24
C ASN A 32 6.25 0.36 9.00
N PRO A 33 7.54 0.39 8.61
CA PRO A 33 8.59 -0.22 9.41
C PRO A 33 8.63 0.37 10.84
N PRO A 34 8.91 -0.45 11.87
CA PRO A 34 8.88 -0.03 13.28
C PRO A 34 9.92 1.06 13.60
N GLY A 35 10.96 1.20 12.78
CA GLY A 35 11.98 2.26 12.87
C GLY A 35 11.52 3.67 12.47
N GLY A 36 10.21 3.95 12.46
CA GLY A 36 9.66 5.27 12.16
C GLY A 36 9.27 5.51 10.69
N GLY A 37 9.09 4.46 9.90
CA GLY A 37 8.65 4.53 8.51
C GLY A 37 9.75 4.27 7.47
N PHE A 38 9.47 4.65 6.22
CA PHE A 38 10.35 4.40 5.07
C PHE A 38 11.47 5.44 4.98
N LYS A 39 12.71 5.00 4.74
CA LYS A 39 13.88 5.87 4.57
C LYS A 39 13.63 6.97 3.52
N ASN A 40 13.95 8.22 3.86
CA ASN A 40 13.73 9.43 3.05
C ASN A 40 12.27 9.75 2.69
N TYR A 41 11.29 8.98 3.18
CA TYR A 41 9.86 9.26 3.02
C TYR A 41 9.20 9.59 4.36
N GLY A 42 9.29 8.68 5.34
CA GLY A 42 8.58 8.73 6.61
C GLY A 42 7.45 7.70 6.67
N ARG A 43 6.45 7.95 7.52
CA ARG A 43 5.27 7.09 7.63
C ARG A 43 4.29 7.34 6.48
N VAL A 44 3.73 6.25 5.96
CA VAL A 44 2.59 6.26 5.04
C VAL A 44 1.31 6.29 5.87
N ARG A 45 0.55 7.38 5.76
CA ARG A 45 -0.67 7.62 6.56
C ARG A 45 -1.95 7.53 5.74
N SER A 46 -1.91 7.97 4.49
CA SER A 46 -3.04 7.99 3.57
C SER A 46 -3.15 6.70 2.77
N ASP A 47 -4.18 6.61 1.94
CA ASP A 47 -4.34 5.56 0.93
C ASP A 47 -3.01 5.21 0.24
N TYR A 48 -2.76 3.91 0.11
CA TYR A 48 -1.55 3.42 -0.53
C TYR A 48 -1.81 2.19 -1.38
N LEU A 49 -0.88 1.92 -2.29
CA LEU A 49 -0.84 0.70 -3.09
C LEU A 49 0.51 0.02 -2.91
N LEU A 50 0.49 -1.28 -2.65
CA LEU A 50 1.65 -2.14 -2.75
C LEU A 50 1.69 -2.71 -4.16
N VAL A 51 2.75 -2.43 -4.90
CA VAL A 51 2.87 -2.79 -6.32
C VAL A 51 4.01 -3.79 -6.48
N SER A 52 3.84 -4.76 -7.38
CA SER A 52 4.87 -5.75 -7.70
C SER A 52 6.06 -5.10 -8.42
N GLY A 53 7.26 -5.36 -7.90
CA GLY A 53 8.53 -4.87 -8.45
C GLY A 53 8.82 -3.40 -8.17
N SER A 54 9.70 -2.81 -8.97
CA SER A 54 10.13 -1.41 -8.82
C SER A 54 9.22 -0.40 -9.51
N VAL A 55 9.34 0.86 -9.10
CA VAL A 55 8.73 2.04 -9.72
C VAL A 55 9.85 3.06 -10.04
N PRO A 56 9.80 3.78 -11.18
CA PRO A 56 10.90 4.63 -11.60
C PRO A 56 11.07 5.89 -10.73
N GLY A 57 12.28 6.06 -10.19
CA GLY A 57 12.71 7.27 -9.49
C GLY A 57 12.85 7.08 -7.97
N PRO A 58 13.40 8.09 -7.28
CA PRO A 58 13.62 8.03 -5.83
C PRO A 58 12.30 8.19 -5.04
N ALA A 59 12.36 7.90 -3.74
CA ALA A 59 11.26 8.17 -2.81
C ALA A 59 10.77 9.63 -2.92
N LYS A 60 9.47 9.86 -2.64
CA LYS A 60 8.75 11.15 -2.78
C LYS A 60 8.52 11.66 -4.20
N ARG A 61 9.06 11.01 -5.24
CA ARG A 61 8.73 11.38 -6.62
C ARG A 61 7.27 11.05 -6.92
N PHE A 62 6.56 11.99 -7.55
CA PHE A 62 5.22 11.75 -8.07
C PHE A 62 5.23 10.67 -9.16
N VAL A 63 4.33 9.70 -9.05
CA VAL A 63 4.18 8.59 -9.99
C VAL A 63 2.76 8.64 -10.57
N MET A 64 2.66 8.79 -11.89
CA MET A 64 1.38 8.77 -12.58
C MET A 64 0.96 7.33 -12.88
N MET A 65 -0.14 6.88 -12.29
CA MET A 65 -0.76 5.58 -12.58
C MET A 65 -1.76 5.70 -13.73
N ARG A 66 -1.87 4.65 -14.54
CA ARG A 66 -2.84 4.57 -15.63
C ARG A 66 -3.33 3.14 -15.80
N HIS A 67 -4.52 2.98 -16.36
CA HIS A 67 -5.04 1.67 -16.75
C HIS A 67 -4.13 1.00 -17.79
N PRO A 68 -3.97 -0.34 -17.72
CA PRO A 68 -3.20 -1.08 -18.71
C PRO A 68 -3.88 -1.00 -20.07
N ILE A 69 -3.10 -0.69 -21.11
CA ILE A 69 -3.58 -0.63 -22.52
C ILE A 69 -3.28 -1.94 -23.26
N ARG A 70 -2.34 -2.73 -22.74
CA ARG A 70 -1.96 -4.01 -23.33
C ARG A 70 -2.74 -5.12 -22.62
N PRO A 71 -3.32 -6.08 -23.36
CA PRO A 71 -4.01 -7.21 -22.74
C PRO A 71 -3.04 -7.97 -21.83
N TYR A 72 -3.54 -8.38 -20.66
CA TYR A 72 -2.83 -9.30 -19.79
C TYR A 72 -2.88 -10.69 -20.39
N ALA A 73 -1.77 -11.43 -20.30
CA ALA A 73 -1.67 -12.74 -20.92
C ALA A 73 -2.39 -13.85 -20.13
N GLU A 74 -2.79 -13.62 -18.87
CA GLU A 74 -3.35 -14.67 -18.00
C GLU A 74 -4.34 -14.10 -16.96
N ASP A 75 -5.32 -14.92 -16.57
CA ASP A 75 -6.16 -14.73 -15.39
C ASP A 75 -5.29 -14.93 -14.13
N LEU A 76 -4.73 -13.83 -13.63
CA LEU A 76 -3.91 -13.89 -12.43
C LEU A 76 -4.80 -14.15 -11.20
N PRO A 77 -4.54 -15.21 -10.40
CA PRO A 77 -5.30 -15.47 -9.18
C PRO A 77 -5.08 -14.34 -8.18
N GLU A 78 -5.96 -14.13 -7.20
CA GLU A 78 -5.78 -13.10 -6.18
C GLU A 78 -4.41 -13.20 -5.47
N PRO A 79 -3.73 -12.06 -5.18
CA PRO A 79 -2.42 -12.08 -4.55
C PRO A 79 -2.53 -12.55 -3.08
N LYS A 80 -1.87 -13.66 -2.74
CA LYS A 80 -1.75 -14.14 -1.36
C LYS A 80 -0.48 -13.61 -0.69
N ILE A 81 -0.62 -12.54 0.09
CA ILE A 81 0.47 -11.98 0.88
C ILE A 81 0.44 -12.59 2.29
N VAL A 82 1.53 -13.24 2.70
CA VAL A 82 1.65 -13.85 4.03
C VAL A 82 2.44 -12.95 4.99
N TYR A 83 3.52 -12.36 4.49
CA TYR A 83 4.49 -11.63 5.30
C TYR A 83 5.04 -10.43 4.53
N ILE A 84 5.25 -9.32 5.24
CA ILE A 84 5.86 -8.10 4.72
C ILE A 84 7.16 -7.86 5.48
N SER A 85 8.29 -7.90 4.77
CA SER A 85 9.61 -7.73 5.36
C SER A 85 9.74 -6.38 6.07
N GLY A 86 10.27 -6.43 7.30
CA GLY A 86 10.43 -5.25 8.15
C GLY A 86 9.14 -4.76 8.79
N VAL A 87 8.00 -5.44 8.57
CA VAL A 87 6.70 -5.10 9.19
C VAL A 87 6.17 -6.30 9.97
N GLY A 88 5.92 -7.44 9.33
CA GLY A 88 5.38 -8.63 10.00
C GLY A 88 4.44 -9.48 9.14
N TYR A 89 3.72 -10.40 9.79
CA TYR A 89 2.70 -11.23 9.15
C TYR A 89 1.42 -10.45 8.88
N LEU A 90 0.90 -10.54 7.66
CA LEU A 90 -0.24 -9.72 7.22
C LEU A 90 -1.49 -9.91 8.08
N GLU A 91 -1.76 -11.15 8.50
CA GLU A 91 -2.92 -11.45 9.33
C GLU A 91 -2.85 -10.76 10.71
N GLN A 92 -1.65 -10.64 11.28
CA GLN A 92 -1.45 -9.91 12.55
C GLN A 92 -1.66 -8.41 12.36
N LEU A 93 -1.21 -7.85 11.23
CA LEU A 93 -1.40 -6.44 10.90
C LEU A 93 -2.88 -6.08 10.72
N LYS A 94 -3.64 -6.97 10.07
CA LYS A 94 -5.10 -6.81 9.93
C LYS A 94 -5.82 -6.97 11.27
N ALA A 95 -5.43 -7.94 12.10
CA ALA A 95 -6.04 -8.17 13.41
C ALA A 95 -5.83 -6.97 14.35
N ALA A 96 -4.66 -6.33 14.30
CA ALA A 96 -4.37 -5.12 15.09
C ALA A 96 -5.30 -3.94 14.74
N ALA A 97 -5.80 -3.86 13.50
CA ALA A 97 -6.74 -2.83 13.07
C ALA A 97 -8.19 -3.06 13.59
N GLY A 98 -8.56 -4.30 13.93
CA GLY A 98 -9.93 -4.68 14.32
C GLY A 98 -10.23 -4.67 15.82
N GLY A 99 -9.27 -4.26 16.67
CA GLY A 99 -9.39 -4.37 18.14
C GLY A 99 -10.16 -3.27 18.87
N GLY A 100 -10.81 -2.34 18.16
CA GLY A 100 -11.54 -1.21 18.74
C GLY A 100 -13.05 -1.33 18.58
N GLY A 101 -13.69 -2.26 19.28
CA GLY A 101 -15.14 -2.45 19.22
C GLY A 101 -15.66 -3.38 20.30
N GLY A 102 -15.67 -2.91 21.56
CA GLY A 102 -16.30 -3.62 22.67
C GLY A 102 -16.41 -2.73 23.89
N GLY A 103 -17.65 -2.41 24.29
CA GLY A 103 -18.01 -1.68 25.52
C GLY A 103 -18.86 -0.45 25.27
#